data_AF-A0A957X8C4-F1
#
_entry.id   AF-A0A957X8C4-F1
#
_cell.length_a   1.000
_cell.length_b   1.000
_cell.length_c   1.000
_cell.angle_alpha   90.00
_cell.angle_beta   90.00
_cell.angle_gamma   90.00
#
_symmetry.space_group_name_H-M   'P 1'
#
loop_
_entity.id
_entity.type
_entity.pdbx_description
1 polymer ?
#
loop_
_entity_poly.entity_id
_entity_poly.type
_entity_poly.pdbx_seq_one_letter_code
_entity_poly.pdbx_strand_id
1 'polypeptide(L)'
;ASEDAMSEAANRGKGMIIRGVVRTVEPYESLTGFVDKVGLNDLRANGESAAQFLLRFAIAHPALHTTIIGTKSLDHLQDNIKAVEAGPLAPDVLAEAKKRLANAGIGPMGE
;
A
#
# COMPACT_ATOMS: atom_id res chain seq x y z
N ALA A 1 4.05 -5.23 -10.33
CA ALA A 1 4.77 -4.36 -11.28
C ALA A 1 5.68 -3.46 -10.45
N SER A 2 6.88 -3.14 -10.93
CA SER A 2 7.67 -2.06 -10.30
C SER A 2 6.89 -0.74 -10.38
N GLU A 3 7.10 0.17 -9.43
CA GLU A 3 6.58 1.54 -9.51
C GLU A 3 6.98 2.23 -10.82
N ASP A 4 8.15 1.89 -11.37
CA ASP A 4 8.64 2.41 -12.65
C ASP A 4 7.77 1.96 -13.82
N ALA A 5 7.42 0.67 -13.86
CA ALA A 5 6.57 0.12 -14.92
C ALA A 5 5.15 0.73 -14.88
N MET A 6 4.67 1.06 -13.68
CA MET A 6 3.39 1.78 -13.53
C MET A 6 3.51 3.20 -14.10
N SER A 7 4.56 3.92 -13.73
CA SER A 7 4.80 5.29 -14.19
C SER A 7 4.99 5.35 -15.70
N GLU A 8 5.74 4.41 -16.28
CA GLU A 8 5.94 4.30 -17.72
C GLU A 8 4.61 4.06 -18.47
N ALA A 9 3.78 3.14 -17.99
CA ALA A 9 2.49 2.86 -18.60
C ALA A 9 1.55 4.09 -18.54
N ALA A 10 1.50 4.77 -17.39
CA ALA A 10 0.71 5.98 -17.22
C ALA A 10 1.19 7.12 -18.14
N ASN A 11 2.50 7.33 -18.27
CA ASN A 11 3.09 8.32 -19.18
C ASN A 11 2.74 8.05 -20.66
N ARG A 12 2.44 6.80 -21.01
CA ARG A 12 1.97 6.39 -22.33
C ARG A 12 0.44 6.44 -22.48
N GLY A 13 -0.28 7.04 -21.51
CA GLY A 13 -1.73 7.17 -21.53
C GLY A 13 -2.49 5.86 -21.26
N LYS A 14 -1.85 4.86 -20.64
CA LYS A 14 -2.47 3.56 -20.36
C LYS A 14 -3.05 3.52 -18.95
N GLY A 15 -4.35 3.26 -18.85
CA GLY A 15 -5.01 2.95 -17.59
C GLY A 15 -4.55 1.59 -17.05
N MET A 16 -4.42 1.48 -15.73
CA MET A 16 -3.96 0.25 -15.09
C MET A 16 -4.92 -0.25 -14.02
N ILE A 17 -5.17 -1.55 -14.04
CA ILE A 17 -5.85 -2.29 -12.99
C ILE A 17 -4.81 -3.10 -12.22
N ILE A 18 -4.64 -2.82 -10.93
CA ILE A 18 -3.67 -3.51 -10.08
C ILE A 18 -4.40 -4.42 -9.09
N ARG A 19 -3.88 -5.63 -8.88
CA ARG A 19 -4.39 -6.55 -7.87
C ARG A 19 -3.34 -6.81 -6.80
N GLY A 20 -3.79 -7.19 -5.61
CA GLY A 20 -2.89 -7.62 -4.53
C GLY A 20 -2.08 -6.49 -3.91
N VAL A 21 -2.61 -5.26 -3.92
CA VAL A 21 -1.97 -4.08 -3.30
C VAL A 21 -1.91 -4.17 -1.77
N VAL A 22 -2.79 -4.97 -1.17
CA VAL A 22 -2.72 -5.37 0.23
C VAL A 22 -2.60 -6.89 0.25
N ARG A 23 -1.40 -7.38 0.59
CA ARG A 23 -1.12 -8.81 0.71
C ARG A 23 -0.02 -9.02 1.74
N THR A 24 -0.06 -10.16 2.39
CA THR A 24 1.11 -10.65 3.11
C THR A 24 2.20 -10.97 2.09
N VAL A 25 3.43 -10.60 2.41
CA VAL A 25 4.63 -10.94 1.63
C VAL A 25 5.48 -11.90 2.44
N GLU A 26 6.13 -12.86 1.80
CA GLU A 26 7.11 -13.71 2.48
C GLU A 26 8.27 -12.84 3.02
N PRO A 27 8.87 -13.20 4.17
CA PRO A 27 8.60 -14.37 5.02
C PRO A 27 7.53 -14.14 6.11
N TYR A 28 6.72 -13.09 6.00
CA TYR A 28 5.75 -12.74 7.04
C TYR A 28 4.49 -13.60 6.96
N GLU A 29 3.93 -13.96 8.12
CA GLU A 29 2.69 -14.75 8.20
C GLU A 29 1.43 -13.87 8.27
N SER A 30 1.57 -12.59 8.62
CA SER A 30 0.44 -11.65 8.72
C SER A 30 0.83 -10.22 8.35
N LEU A 31 -0.15 -9.43 7.91
CA LEU A 31 0.02 -7.99 7.63
C LEU A 31 0.47 -7.22 8.88
N THR A 32 -0.12 -7.54 10.04
CA THR A 32 0.24 -6.88 11.29
C THR A 32 1.67 -7.19 11.69
N GLY A 33 2.09 -8.46 11.59
CA GLY A 33 3.48 -8.86 11.86
C GLY A 33 4.47 -8.22 10.90
N PHE A 34 4.10 -8.08 9.63
CA PHE A 34 4.88 -7.33 8.65
C PHE A 34 5.04 -5.86 9.04
N VAL A 35 3.92 -5.14 9.20
CA VAL A 35 3.88 -3.71 9.55
C VAL A 35 4.64 -3.45 10.85
N ASP A 36 4.55 -4.34 11.84
CA ASP A 36 5.31 -4.22 13.08
C ASP A 36 6.82 -4.39 12.86
N LYS A 37 7.22 -5.45 12.15
CA LYS A 37 8.63 -5.77 11.95
C LYS A 37 9.37 -4.70 11.13
N VAL A 38 8.72 -4.10 10.14
CA VAL A 38 9.28 -3.00 9.34
C VAL A 38 9.07 -1.63 9.98
N GLY A 39 8.49 -1.59 11.19
CA GLY A 39 8.26 -0.37 11.94
C GLY A 39 7.36 0.60 11.20
N LEU A 40 6.17 0.20 10.77
CA LEU A 40 5.17 1.09 10.17
C LEU A 40 4.01 1.39 11.14
N ASN A 41 4.04 0.81 12.35
CA ASN A 41 2.94 0.92 13.31
C ASN A 41 2.70 2.34 13.82
N ASP A 42 3.76 3.10 14.08
CA ASP A 42 3.72 4.50 14.55
C ASP A 42 3.32 5.51 13.46
N LEU A 43 3.35 5.09 12.19
CA LEU A 43 2.93 5.93 11.06
C LEU A 43 1.42 5.89 10.81
N ARG A 44 0.71 4.99 11.49
CA ARG A 44 -0.73 4.80 11.33
C ARG A 44 -1.53 5.85 12.08
N ALA A 45 -2.67 6.22 11.53
CA ALA A 45 -3.64 7.01 12.28
C ALA A 45 -4.21 6.20 13.47
N ASN A 46 -4.69 6.91 14.50
CA ASN A 46 -5.30 6.26 15.66
C ASN A 46 -6.49 5.36 15.24
N GLY A 47 -6.41 4.08 15.59
CA GLY A 47 -7.45 3.09 15.25
C GLY A 47 -7.41 2.57 13.80
N GLU A 48 -6.52 3.08 12.95
CA GLU A 48 -6.34 2.60 11.58
C GLU A 48 -5.70 1.21 11.59
N SER A 49 -6.26 0.23 10.87
CA SER A 49 -5.69 -1.12 10.78
C SER A 49 -4.48 -1.19 9.84
N ALA A 50 -3.66 -2.25 9.96
CA ALA A 50 -2.54 -2.50 9.05
C ALA A 50 -2.97 -2.58 7.58
N ALA A 51 -4.14 -3.19 7.31
CA ALA A 51 -4.67 -3.30 5.95
C ALA A 51 -5.09 -1.92 5.39
N GLN A 52 -5.72 -1.08 6.22
CA GLN A 52 -6.13 0.27 5.82
C GLN A 52 -4.91 1.15 5.50
N PHE A 53 -3.89 1.12 6.35
CA PHE A 53 -2.65 1.85 6.11
C PHE A 53 -1.97 1.43 4.80
N LEU A 54 -1.84 0.12 4.55
CA LEU A 54 -1.23 -0.39 3.31
C LEU A 54 -2.07 -0.08 2.07
N LEU A 55 -3.40 -0.04 2.19
CA LEU A 55 -4.27 0.40 1.11
C LEU A 55 -4.05 1.89 0.79
N ARG A 56 -3.98 2.73 1.82
CA ARG A 56 -3.70 4.17 1.67
C ARG A 56 -2.30 4.43 1.12
N PHE A 57 -1.31 3.62 1.50
CA PHE A 57 0.02 3.61 0.92
C PHE A 57 -0.03 3.32 -0.58
N ALA A 58 -0.79 2.29 -1.00
CA ALA A 58 -0.89 1.90 -2.40
C ALA A 58 -1.56 2.96 -3.28
N ILE A 59 -2.70 3.51 -2.85
CA ILE A 59 -3.45 4.53 -3.61
C ILE A 59 -2.73 5.89 -3.64
N ALA A 60 -1.69 6.08 -2.83
CA ALA A 60 -0.84 7.27 -2.91
C ALA A 60 0.04 7.29 -4.16
N HIS A 61 0.18 6.18 -4.88
CA HIS A 61 0.91 6.15 -6.14
C HIS A 61 0.08 6.80 -7.26
N PRO A 62 0.52 7.91 -7.89
CA PRO A 62 -0.29 8.66 -8.85
C PRO A 62 -0.64 7.87 -10.12
N ALA A 63 0.19 6.89 -10.49
CA ALA A 63 -0.08 6.01 -11.63
C ALA A 63 -1.09 4.86 -11.32
N LEU A 64 -1.52 4.68 -10.07
CA LEU A 64 -2.53 3.68 -9.73
C LEU A 64 -3.92 4.24 -10.06
N HIS A 65 -4.51 3.78 -11.18
CA HIS A 65 -5.82 4.25 -11.63
C HIS A 65 -6.98 3.49 -10.98
N THR A 66 -6.84 2.17 -10.84
CA THR A 66 -7.81 1.33 -10.14
C THR A 66 -7.14 0.11 -9.54
N THR A 67 -7.71 -0.39 -8.45
CA THR A 67 -7.22 -1.59 -7.76
C THR A 67 -8.37 -2.51 -7.36
N ILE A 68 -8.17 -3.82 -7.52
CA ILE A 68 -9.10 -4.85 -7.09
C ILE A 68 -8.70 -5.29 -5.69
N ILE A 69 -9.51 -4.94 -4.69
CA ILE A 69 -9.25 -5.24 -3.28
C ILE A 69 -9.96 -6.52 -2.86
N GLY A 70 -9.21 -7.43 -2.22
CA GLY A 70 -9.77 -8.64 -1.62
C GLY A 70 -10.71 -8.29 -0.48
N THR A 71 -11.94 -8.80 -0.55
CA THR A 71 -13.00 -8.55 0.43
C THR A 71 -13.59 -9.88 0.86
N LYS A 72 -13.45 -10.24 2.14
CA LYS A 72 -13.89 -11.54 2.68
C LYS A 72 -15.24 -11.48 3.40
N SER A 73 -15.67 -10.29 3.79
CA SER A 73 -16.90 -10.02 4.55
C SER A 73 -17.37 -8.59 4.31
N LEU A 74 -18.59 -8.26 4.74
CA LEU A 74 -19.11 -6.89 4.68
C LEU A 74 -18.31 -5.93 5.56
N ASP A 75 -17.84 -6.37 6.73
CA ASP A 75 -16.98 -5.54 7.59
C ASP A 75 -15.66 -5.21 6.89
N HIS A 76 -15.05 -6.19 6.20
CA HIS A 76 -13.87 -5.95 5.38
C HIS A 76 -14.13 -4.97 4.24
N LEU A 77 -15.32 -5.02 3.62
CA LEU A 77 -15.71 -4.06 2.58
C LEU A 77 -15.77 -2.65 3.17
N GLN A 78 -16.42 -2.50 4.32
CA GLN A 78 -16.53 -1.21 5.00
C GLN A 78 -15.15 -0.65 5.39
N ASP A 79 -14.23 -1.50 5.86
CA ASP A 79 -12.87 -1.07 6.19
C ASP A 79 -12.08 -0.62 4.95
N ASN A 80 -12.25 -1.30 3.82
CA ASN A 80 -11.66 -0.90 2.53
C ASN A 80 -12.23 0.45 2.06
N ILE A 81 -13.54 0.66 2.17
CA ILE A 81 -14.19 1.93 1.83
C ILE A 81 -13.63 3.06 2.69
N LYS A 82 -13.62 2.88 4.02
CA LYS A 82 -13.07 3.88 4.97
C LYS A 82 -11.63 4.26 4.64
N ALA A 83 -10.79 3.30 4.27
CA ALA A 83 -9.40 3.57 3.90
C ALA A 83 -9.28 4.41 2.62
N VAL A 84 -10.08 4.10 1.59
CA VAL A 84 -10.08 4.86 0.34
C VAL A 84 -10.66 6.27 0.55
N GLU A 85 -11.73 6.41 1.33
CA GLU A 85 -12.32 7.70 1.67
C GLU A 85 -11.39 8.58 2.52
N ALA A 86 -10.58 7.97 3.39
CA ALA A 86 -9.52 8.68 4.12
C ALA A 86 -8.40 9.20 3.20
N GLY A 87 -8.37 8.76 1.93
CA GLY A 87 -7.44 9.22 0.92
C GLY A 87 -6.02 8.69 1.09
N PRO A 88 -5.09 9.11 0.22
CA PRO A 88 -3.70 8.67 0.28
C PRO A 88 -3.03 9.09 1.60
N LEU A 89 -1.91 8.43 1.93
CA LEU A 89 -1.08 8.86 3.05
C LEU A 89 -0.56 10.29 2.82
N ALA A 90 -0.36 11.03 3.91
CA ALA A 90 0.28 12.34 3.84
C ALA A 90 1.71 12.20 3.26
N PRO A 91 2.23 13.19 2.51
CA PRO A 91 3.50 13.06 1.79
C PRO A 91 4.70 12.69 2.67
N ASP A 92 4.76 13.23 3.88
CA ASP A 92 5.79 12.94 4.89
C ASP A 92 5.69 11.50 5.42
N VAL A 93 4.47 11.04 5.71
CA VAL A 93 4.19 9.66 6.13
C VAL A 93 4.54 8.67 5.03
N LEU A 94 4.18 8.97 3.78
CA LEU A 94 4.52 8.15 2.61
C LEU A 94 6.03 8.05 2.42
N ALA A 95 6.74 9.17 2.51
CA ALA A 95 8.20 9.20 2.36
C ALA A 95 8.91 8.38 3.44
N GLU A 96 8.50 8.53 4.71
CA GLU A 96 9.07 7.74 5.81
C GLU A 96 8.72 6.26 5.69
N ALA A 97 7.49 5.90 5.28
CA ALA A 97 7.11 4.52 5.01
C ALA A 97 7.99 3.89 3.91
N LYS A 98 8.19 4.60 2.78
CA LYS A 98 9.07 4.15 1.69
C LYS A 98 10.51 3.94 2.17
N LYS A 99 11.04 4.85 2.99
CA LYS A 99 12.39 4.73 3.57
C LYS A 99 12.52 3.51 4.49
N ARG A 100 11.55 3.25 5.36
CA ARG A 100 11.57 2.09 6.27
C ARG A 100 11.45 0.77 5.50
N LEU A 101 10.62 0.73 4.46
CA LEU A 101 10.52 -0.40 3.54
C LEU A 101 11.85 -0.65 2.81
N ALA A 102 12.48 0.39 2.27
CA ALA A 102 13.78 0.26 1.59
C ALA A 102 14.87 -0.27 2.53
N ASN A 103 14.93 0.22 3.78
CA ASN A 103 15.86 -0.29 4.80
C ASN A 103 15.60 -1.76 5.17
N ALA A 104 14.36 -2.23 5.03
CA ALA A 104 13.99 -3.62 5.19
C ALA A 104 14.22 -4.48 3.93
N GLY A 105 14.82 -3.91 2.88
CA GLY A 105 15.06 -4.59 1.60
C GLY A 105 13.81 -4.72 0.72
N ILE A 106 12.78 -3.92 0.98
CA ILE A 106 11.49 -3.96 0.28
C ILE A 106 11.32 -2.67 -0.52
N GLY A 107 11.38 -2.78 -1.83
CA GLY A 107 11.26 -1.66 -2.75
C GLY A 107 11.40 -2.13 -4.20
N PRO A 108 11.32 -1.24 -5.19
CA PRO A 108 11.76 -1.57 -6.53
C PRO A 108 13.18 -2.14 -6.43
N MET A 109 13.41 -3.32 -7.02
CA MET A 109 14.76 -3.86 -7.06
C MET A 109 15.64 -2.85 -7.78
N GLY A 110 16.57 -2.24 -7.05
CA GLY A 110 17.72 -1.58 -7.67
C GLY A 110 18.54 -2.62 -8.41
N GLU A 111 19.06 -2.19 -9.56
CA GLU A 111 19.97 -2.90 -10.46
C GLU A 111 21.12 -3.62 -9.76
#